data_AF-A0AA35T5I7-F1
#
_entry.id   AF-A0AA35T5I7-F1
#
_cell.length_a   1.000
_cell.length_b   1.000
_cell.length_c   1.000
_cell.angle_alpha   90.00
_cell.angle_beta   90.00
_cell.angle_gamma   90.00
#
_symmetry.space_group_name_H-M   'P 1'
#
loop_
_entity.id
_entity.type
_entity.pdbx_description
1 polymer ?
#
loop_
_entity_poly.entity_id
_entity_poly.type
_entity_poly.pdbx_seq_one_letter_code
_entity_poly.pdbx_strand_id
1 'polypeptide(L)'
;MVGGGMRQVGVIAAAGIVALDNMVERLNDDHATARRLAQGLAQIPGIDINPDSLPTNLVFFTITDGDPALIMEEINKHGVKGGMPTRGWRFVTHYGITSDDIDYTLEVMEAACRKYATT
;
A
#
# COMPACT_ATOMS: atom_id res chain seq x y z
N MET A 1 -30.00 15.38 15.50
CA MET A 1 -30.20 14.10 14.79
C MET A 1 -29.23 14.06 13.61
N VAL A 2 -28.43 13.00 13.44
CA VAL A 2 -27.28 12.92 12.48
C VAL A 2 -27.60 12.25 11.13
N GLY A 3 -28.86 12.00 10.80
CA GLY A 3 -29.30 11.67 9.42
C GLY A 3 -28.94 10.29 8.86
N GLY A 4 -28.35 9.37 9.63
CA GLY A 4 -27.90 8.06 9.13
C GLY A 4 -28.98 6.98 8.88
N GLY A 5 -30.27 7.29 9.09
CA GLY A 5 -31.38 6.33 8.94
C GLY A 5 -31.82 6.15 7.49
N MET A 6 -30.99 5.48 6.68
CA MET A 6 -31.28 5.22 5.26
C MET A 6 -32.43 4.21 5.08
N ARG A 7 -33.18 4.33 3.97
CA ARG A 7 -34.19 3.35 3.56
C ARG A 7 -33.66 2.43 2.45
N GLN A 8 -34.24 1.23 2.34
CA GLN A 8 -33.81 0.19 1.39
C GLN A 8 -32.31 -0.15 1.48
N VAL A 9 -31.71 0.02 2.67
CA VAL A 9 -30.28 -0.19 2.94
C VAL A 9 -29.83 -1.65 2.78
N GLY A 10 -30.78 -2.58 2.61
CA GLY A 10 -30.53 -4.01 2.39
C GLY A 10 -29.55 -4.30 1.25
N VAL A 11 -29.52 -3.47 0.21
CA VAL A 11 -28.56 -3.63 -0.91
C VAL A 11 -27.11 -3.45 -0.44
N ILE A 12 -26.82 -2.46 0.42
CA ILE A 12 -25.49 -2.25 1.00
C ILE A 12 -25.20 -3.30 2.06
N ALA A 13 -26.20 -3.65 2.89
CA ALA A 13 -26.06 -4.64 3.94
C ALA A 13 -25.71 -6.03 3.39
N ALA A 14 -26.24 -6.41 2.22
CA ALA A 14 -25.92 -7.68 1.58
C ALA A 14 -24.42 -7.83 1.27
N ALA A 15 -23.75 -6.77 0.81
CA ALA A 15 -22.30 -6.78 0.62
C ALA A 15 -21.55 -6.91 1.96
N GLY A 16 -22.08 -6.30 3.03
CA GLY A 16 -21.55 -6.44 4.39
C GLY A 16 -21.61 -7.89 4.92
N ILE A 17 -22.71 -8.61 4.65
CA ILE A 17 -22.84 -10.03 5.01
C ILE A 17 -21.76 -10.85 4.31
N VAL A 18 -21.60 -10.69 2.99
CA VAL A 18 -20.55 -11.39 2.22
C VAL A 18 -19.16 -11.08 2.77
N ALA A 19 -18.89 -9.81 3.10
CA ALA A 19 -17.60 -9.40 3.66
C ALA A 19 -17.30 -10.06 5.01
N LEU A 20 -18.30 -10.16 5.90
CA LEU A 20 -18.13 -10.80 7.20
C LEU A 20 -18.01 -12.32 7.11
N ASP A 21 -18.83 -12.95 6.25
CA ASP A 21 -18.89 -14.41 6.19
C ASP A 21 -17.74 -15.03 5.37
N ASN A 22 -17.22 -14.30 4.36
CA ASN A 22 -16.28 -14.90 3.39
C ASN A 22 -14.93 -14.17 3.27
N MET A 23 -14.81 -12.91 3.74
CA MET A 23 -13.61 -12.09 3.45
C MET A 23 -12.67 -11.93 4.65
N VAL A 24 -12.98 -12.49 5.83
CA VAL A 24 -12.16 -12.32 7.05
C VAL A 24 -10.86 -13.13 6.99
N GLU A 25 -10.92 -14.41 6.64
CA GLU A 25 -9.74 -15.30 6.68
C GLU A 25 -8.64 -14.87 5.70
N ARG A 26 -9.04 -14.35 4.54
CA ARG A 26 -8.14 -13.85 3.49
C ARG A 26 -7.38 -12.57 3.86
N LEU A 27 -7.68 -11.91 4.98
CA LEU A 27 -6.86 -10.80 5.48
C LEU A 27 -5.40 -11.23 5.71
N ASN A 28 -5.18 -12.53 5.98
CA ASN A 28 -3.85 -13.12 6.03
C ASN A 28 -3.09 -12.98 4.70
N ASP A 29 -3.77 -13.04 3.55
CA ASP A 29 -3.16 -12.85 2.24
C ASP A 29 -2.72 -11.40 2.04
N ASP A 30 -3.54 -10.44 2.50
CA ASP A 30 -3.18 -9.03 2.47
C ASP A 30 -1.93 -8.77 3.35
N HIS A 31 -1.84 -9.42 4.52
CA HIS A 31 -0.68 -9.35 5.41
C HIS A 31 0.58 -9.98 4.78
N ALA A 32 0.45 -11.14 4.15
CA ALA A 32 1.56 -11.81 3.47
C ALA A 32 2.08 -10.96 2.30
N THR A 33 1.16 -10.38 1.53
CA THR A 33 1.48 -9.47 0.41
C THR A 33 2.18 -8.20 0.89
N ALA A 34 1.71 -7.61 1.99
CA ALA A 34 2.36 -6.45 2.61
C ALA A 34 3.79 -6.78 3.09
N ARG A 35 4.01 -7.97 3.65
CA ARG A 35 5.35 -8.42 4.06
C ARG A 35 6.28 -8.58 2.85
N ARG A 36 5.82 -9.17 1.75
CA ARG A 36 6.59 -9.28 0.50
C ARG A 36 6.97 -7.90 -0.04
N LEU A 37 6.02 -6.99 -0.09
CA LEU A 37 6.26 -5.61 -0.52
C LEU A 37 7.34 -4.94 0.35
N ALA A 38 7.22 -5.05 1.68
CA ALA A 38 8.19 -4.45 2.59
C ALA A 38 9.59 -5.05 2.47
N GLN A 39 9.69 -6.37 2.30
CA GLN A 39 10.98 -7.04 2.08
C GLN A 39 11.65 -6.56 0.79
N GLY A 40 10.87 -6.37 -0.29
CA GLY A 40 11.37 -5.81 -1.53
C GLY A 40 11.80 -4.35 -1.40
N LEU A 41 10.98 -3.51 -0.75
CA LEU A 41 11.30 -2.11 -0.50
C LEU A 41 12.59 -1.95 0.32
N ALA A 42 12.84 -2.85 1.28
CA ALA A 42 14.07 -2.86 2.09
C ALA A 42 15.35 -3.10 1.27
N GLN A 43 15.24 -3.61 0.03
CA GLN A 43 16.38 -3.80 -0.87
C GLN A 43 16.66 -2.58 -1.75
N ILE A 44 15.77 -1.58 -1.77
CA ILE A 44 15.90 -0.40 -2.63
C ILE A 44 16.75 0.67 -1.91
N PRO A 45 17.89 1.11 -2.46
CA PRO A 45 18.66 2.21 -1.89
C PRO A 45 17.84 3.50 -1.80
N GLY A 46 17.99 4.24 -0.69
CA GLY A 46 17.21 5.45 -0.43
C GLY A 46 15.83 5.19 0.20
N ILE A 47 15.54 3.94 0.62
CA ILE A 47 14.37 3.59 1.40
C ILE A 47 14.78 3.06 2.77
N ASP A 48 14.18 3.58 3.83
CA ASP A 48 14.29 3.09 5.21
C ASP A 48 12.97 2.46 5.66
N ILE A 49 13.04 1.17 5.99
CA ILE A 49 11.91 0.35 6.43
C ILE A 49 12.41 -0.83 7.26
N ASN A 50 11.65 -1.18 8.31
CA ASN A 50 11.82 -2.45 9.03
C ASN A 50 10.80 -3.49 8.55
N PRO A 51 11.18 -4.48 7.72
CA PRO A 51 10.25 -5.48 7.18
C PRO A 51 9.71 -6.46 8.22
N ASP A 52 10.33 -6.57 9.40
CA ASP A 52 9.88 -7.44 10.49
C ASP A 52 8.84 -6.74 11.40
N SER A 53 8.69 -5.42 11.28
CA SER A 53 7.80 -4.62 12.11
C SER A 53 6.44 -4.34 11.44
N LEU A 54 5.82 -5.37 10.85
CA LEU A 54 4.58 -5.25 10.08
C LEU A 54 3.51 -6.25 10.57
N PRO A 55 2.60 -5.80 11.45
CA PRO A 55 1.57 -6.67 12.02
C PRO A 55 0.36 -6.90 11.09
N THR A 56 0.16 -6.06 10.05
CA THR A 56 -1.03 -6.08 9.19
C THR A 56 -0.70 -5.74 7.72
N ASN A 57 -1.69 -5.24 6.96
CA ASN A 57 -1.60 -4.86 5.54
C ASN A 57 -1.03 -3.44 5.27
N LEU A 58 -0.57 -2.73 6.31
CA LEU A 58 -0.06 -1.37 6.19
C LEU A 58 1.46 -1.38 6.15
N VAL A 59 2.05 -0.84 5.09
CA VAL A 59 3.51 -0.76 4.90
C VAL A 59 3.94 0.70 5.00
N PHE A 60 4.59 1.05 6.10
CA PHE A 60 5.14 2.39 6.35
C PHE A 60 6.65 2.40 6.14
N PHE A 61 7.14 3.43 5.46
CA PHE A 61 8.58 3.60 5.19
C PHE A 61 8.93 5.06 4.96
N THR A 62 10.22 5.36 4.97
CA THR A 62 10.78 6.68 4.71
C THR A 62 11.63 6.65 3.45
N ILE A 63 11.49 7.67 2.61
CA ILE A 63 12.48 7.94 1.56
C ILE A 63 13.60 8.75 2.20
N THR A 64 14.81 8.21 2.20
CA THR A 64 16.00 8.80 2.83
C THR A 64 16.94 9.49 1.84
N ASP A 65 16.75 9.25 0.54
CA ASP A 65 17.53 9.87 -0.54
C ASP A 65 16.61 10.32 -1.68
N GLY A 66 16.81 11.54 -2.17
CA GLY A 66 15.96 12.20 -3.17
C GLY A 66 14.74 12.93 -2.58
N ASP A 67 14.00 13.63 -3.46
CA ASP A 67 12.77 14.34 -3.10
C ASP A 67 11.56 13.39 -3.12
N PRO A 68 10.89 13.13 -1.97
CA PRO A 68 9.73 12.26 -1.92
C PRO A 68 8.57 12.70 -2.81
N ALA A 69 8.40 14.01 -3.03
CA ALA A 69 7.33 14.53 -3.89
C ALA A 69 7.58 14.20 -5.37
N LEU A 70 8.83 14.28 -5.83
CA LEU A 70 9.20 13.91 -7.20
C LEU A 70 9.07 12.41 -7.44
N ILE A 71 9.51 11.59 -6.50
CA ILE A 71 9.34 10.13 -6.57
C ILE A 71 7.85 9.79 -6.60
N MET A 72 7.03 10.45 -5.78
CA MET A 72 5.59 10.23 -5.74
C MET A 72 4.95 10.59 -7.10
N GLU A 73 5.32 11.71 -7.69
CA GLU A 73 4.83 12.11 -9.01
C GLU A 73 5.25 11.09 -10.08
N GLU A 74 6.47 10.56 -10.00
CA GLU A 74 7.00 9.61 -10.97
C GLU A 74 6.28 8.26 -10.92
N ILE A 75 6.10 7.67 -9.74
CA ILE A 75 5.38 6.40 -9.63
C ILE A 75 3.90 6.56 -10.04
N ASN A 76 3.34 7.74 -9.80
CA ASN A 76 1.97 8.07 -10.20
C ASN A 76 1.76 8.02 -11.72
N LYS A 77 2.79 8.40 -12.52
CA LYS A 77 2.77 8.30 -13.99
C LYS A 77 2.70 6.85 -14.48
N HIS A 78 3.20 5.92 -13.67
CA HIS A 78 3.22 4.48 -13.93
C HIS A 78 2.02 3.75 -13.32
N GLY A 79 1.05 4.48 -12.76
CA GLY A 79 -0.17 3.91 -12.18
C GLY A 79 -0.06 3.47 -10.72
N VAL A 80 1.14 3.50 -10.13
CA VAL A 80 1.35 3.13 -8.72
C VAL A 80 0.96 4.31 -7.83
N LYS A 81 0.04 4.05 -6.88
CA LYS A 81 -0.51 5.08 -5.97
C LYS A 81 0.02 4.89 -4.56
N GLY A 82 0.84 5.83 -4.14
CA GLY A 82 1.32 5.96 -2.77
C GLY A 82 1.80 7.39 -2.53
N GLY A 83 2.17 7.69 -1.30
CA GLY A 83 2.74 8.98 -0.95
C GLY A 83 2.91 9.10 0.56
N MET A 84 3.30 10.30 0.99
CA MET A 84 3.54 10.66 2.37
C MET A 84 2.26 11.17 3.06
N PRO A 85 1.55 10.36 3.88
CA PRO A 85 0.74 10.91 4.97
C PRO A 85 1.62 11.64 5.99
N THR A 86 1.00 12.35 6.93
CA THR A 86 1.64 13.12 8.02
C THR A 86 2.67 12.35 8.90
N ARG A 87 2.91 11.06 8.65
CA ARG A 87 3.80 10.16 9.42
C ARG A 87 4.76 9.32 8.56
N GLY A 88 5.13 9.77 7.36
CA GLY A 88 6.00 9.02 6.43
C GLY A 88 5.21 8.39 5.29
N TRP A 89 5.87 7.70 4.36
CA TRP A 89 5.22 7.08 3.19
C TRP A 89 4.38 5.86 3.59
N ARG A 90 3.23 5.66 2.96
CA ARG A 90 2.38 4.49 3.23
C ARG A 90 1.86 3.83 1.97
N PHE A 91 2.09 2.51 1.87
CA PHE A 91 1.33 1.61 1.00
C PHE A 91 0.35 0.76 1.83
N VAL A 92 -0.72 0.31 1.17
CA VAL A 92 -1.77 -0.52 1.77
C VAL A 92 -2.13 -1.63 0.79
N THR A 93 -1.97 -2.88 1.19
CA THR A 93 -2.45 -4.03 0.41
C THR A 93 -3.91 -4.33 0.74
N HIS A 94 -4.64 -4.87 -0.23
CA HIS A 94 -6.03 -5.28 -0.08
C HIS A 94 -6.36 -6.34 -1.15
N TYR A 95 -7.60 -6.86 -1.13
CA TYR A 95 -8.08 -7.91 -2.04
C TYR A 95 -7.73 -7.79 -3.53
N GLY A 96 -7.60 -6.57 -4.03
CA GLY A 96 -7.33 -6.33 -5.45
C GLY A 96 -5.84 -6.31 -5.81
N ILE A 97 -4.94 -6.50 -4.85
CA ILE A 97 -3.49 -6.43 -5.05
C ILE A 97 -2.92 -7.83 -5.17
N THR A 98 -2.35 -8.14 -6.32
CA THR A 98 -1.74 -9.42 -6.64
C THR A 98 -0.22 -9.41 -6.42
N SER A 99 0.42 -10.57 -6.52
CA SER A 99 1.89 -10.63 -6.47
C SER A 99 2.54 -9.89 -7.64
N ASP A 100 1.93 -9.92 -8.83
CA ASP A 100 2.43 -9.22 -10.01
C ASP A 100 2.36 -7.70 -9.82
N ASP A 101 1.32 -7.20 -9.15
CA ASP A 101 1.22 -5.78 -8.78
C ASP A 101 2.33 -5.37 -7.80
N ILE A 102 2.73 -6.26 -6.89
CA ILE A 102 3.85 -6.01 -5.97
C ILE A 102 5.17 -5.97 -6.74
N ASP A 103 5.42 -6.93 -7.61
CA ASP A 103 6.66 -6.99 -8.39
C ASP A 103 6.80 -5.76 -9.29
N TYR A 104 5.73 -5.39 -10.01
CA TYR A 104 5.68 -4.16 -10.80
C TYR A 104 5.88 -2.90 -9.95
N THR A 105 5.26 -2.83 -8.77
CA THR A 105 5.43 -1.70 -7.85
C THR A 105 6.88 -1.54 -7.40
N LEU A 106 7.56 -2.66 -7.09
CA LEU A 106 8.96 -2.65 -6.68
C LEU A 106 9.87 -2.17 -7.82
N GLU A 107 9.66 -2.63 -9.05
CA GLU A 107 10.39 -2.17 -10.24
C GLU A 107 10.24 -0.66 -10.44
N VAL A 108 9.00 -0.15 -10.38
CA VAL A 108 8.69 1.28 -10.54
C VAL A 108 9.31 2.11 -9.41
N MET A 109 9.23 1.65 -8.16
CA MET A 109 9.84 2.32 -7.00
C MET A 109 11.35 2.39 -7.14
N GLU A 110 12.01 1.29 -7.51
CA GLU A 110 13.46 1.25 -7.66
C GLU A 110 13.93 2.21 -8.78
N ALA A 111 13.24 2.21 -9.91
CA ALA A 111 13.52 3.11 -11.02
C ALA A 111 13.34 4.58 -10.61
N ALA A 112 12.27 4.91 -9.88
CA ALA A 112 12.01 6.26 -9.42
C ALA A 112 13.05 6.74 -8.39
N CYS A 113 13.37 5.93 -7.37
CA CYS A 113 14.40 6.24 -6.39
C CYS A 113 15.77 6.47 -7.07
N ARG A 114 16.16 5.61 -8.01
CA ARG A 114 17.41 5.76 -8.76
C ARG A 114 17.46 7.04 -9.60
N LYS A 115 16.34 7.41 -10.22
CA LYS A 115 16.25 8.61 -11.07
C LYS A 115 16.42 9.91 -10.28
N TYR A 116 15.96 9.94 -9.03
CA TYR A 116 15.95 11.13 -8.18
C TYR A 116 16.95 11.08 -7.02
N ALA A 117 17.84 10.09 -6.99
CA ALA A 117 18.91 9.99 -6.00
C ALA A 117 19.83 11.21 -6.05
N THR A 118 20.16 11.75 -4.88
CA THR A 118 21.10 12.85 -4.72
C THR A 118 22.49 12.24 -4.61
N THR A 119 23.26 12.26 -5.71
CA THR A 119 24.62 11.65 -5.85
C THR A 119 25.52 11.83 -4.62
#